data_AF-G3H4F8-F1
#
_entry.id   AF-G3H4F8-F1
#
_cell.length_a   1.000
_cell.length_b   1.000
_cell.length_c   1.000
_cell.angle_alpha   90.00
_cell.angle_beta   90.00
_cell.angle_gamma   90.00
#
_symmetry.space_group_name_H-M   'P 1'
#
loop_
_entity.id
_entity.type
_entity.pdbx_description
1 polymer ?
#
loop_
_entity_poly.entity_id
_entity_poly.type
_entity_poly.pdbx_seq_one_letter_code
_entity_poly.pdbx_strand_id
1 'polypeptide(L)'
;MVRSLLEGSIDPTQYEDTLREMFTIHAYIGFTMDKLVQNIARQLHHLVSDDVCLKVVELYLNEQQRGAAGGNLSSRCVRAARETSYQWKAERCMADENCFKVMFLQRRGQVIMTIELLDTEEAQAEDPVEVQHLARYVEQYVGTEGASSSPTGGFLLKPVFLQRNLKKFRRWQCEQVRALRGEAKSSWKRLMGVESACDVDCRFRLGTHKMVFIVNSEDYMYRRGTLCRAKQLQPLVLLRHHRHFEEWHSRWLEDNVTVAAAGLVQDWLMGEEEEDMVPCKTLCETAHVHGLPVTRYRVQYSRRPASP
;
A
#
# COMPACT_ATOMS: atom_id res chain seq x y z
N MET A 1 -50.68 -0.54 -16.64
CA MET A 1 -49.89 -0.54 -17.90
C MET A 1 -48.45 -0.99 -17.69
N VAL A 2 -47.61 -0.28 -16.94
CA VAL A 2 -46.19 -0.70 -16.72
C VAL A 2 -46.10 -2.10 -16.12
N ARG A 3 -46.92 -2.41 -15.11
CA ARG A 3 -47.02 -3.75 -14.52
C ARG A 3 -47.43 -4.81 -15.56
N SER A 4 -48.38 -4.46 -16.43
CA SER A 4 -48.89 -5.32 -17.50
C SER A 4 -47.83 -5.60 -18.59
N LEU A 5 -46.95 -4.63 -18.87
CA LEU A 5 -45.77 -4.81 -19.73
C LEU A 5 -44.74 -5.74 -19.08
N LEU A 6 -44.46 -5.56 -17.78
CA LEU A 6 -43.54 -6.42 -17.03
C LEU A 6 -44.06 -7.85 -16.86
N GLU A 7 -45.38 -8.02 -16.78
CA GLU A 7 -46.06 -9.32 -16.76
C GLU A 7 -46.18 -9.95 -18.16
N GLY A 8 -45.72 -9.27 -19.23
CA GLY A 8 -45.76 -9.78 -20.61
C GLY A 8 -47.15 -9.80 -21.25
N SER A 9 -48.13 -9.13 -20.64
CA SER A 9 -49.51 -9.07 -21.14
C SER A 9 -49.74 -8.01 -22.21
N ILE A 10 -48.79 -7.08 -22.39
CA ILE A 10 -48.80 -6.03 -23.41
C ILE A 10 -47.48 -6.09 -24.16
N ASP A 11 -47.54 -6.05 -25.49
CA ASP A 11 -46.34 -6.04 -26.33
C ASP A 11 -45.59 -4.70 -26.21
N PRO A 12 -44.23 -4.68 -26.20
CA PRO A 12 -43.46 -3.44 -26.04
C PRO A 12 -43.81 -2.37 -27.08
N THR A 13 -44.10 -2.79 -28.32
CA THR A 13 -44.54 -1.91 -29.40
C THR A 13 -45.88 -1.25 -29.09
N GLN A 14 -46.85 -2.04 -28.61
CA GLN A 14 -48.16 -1.52 -28.21
C GLN A 14 -48.09 -0.58 -27.01
N TYR A 15 -47.23 -0.89 -26.02
CA TYR A 15 -47.00 -0.03 -24.88
C TYR A 15 -46.37 1.31 -25.27
N GLU A 16 -45.40 1.29 -26.19
CA GLU A 16 -44.74 2.49 -26.72
C GLU A 16 -45.75 3.40 -27.44
N ASP A 17 -46.59 2.82 -28.31
CA ASP A 17 -47.62 3.56 -29.04
C ASP A 17 -48.68 4.14 -28.11
N THR A 18 -49.16 3.36 -27.12
CA THR A 18 -50.12 3.85 -26.11
C THR A 18 -49.54 4.99 -25.27
N LEU A 19 -48.25 4.92 -24.92
CA LEU A 19 -47.57 6.01 -24.23
C LEU A 19 -47.43 7.26 -25.11
N ARG A 20 -47.17 7.11 -26.41
CA ARG A 20 -47.13 8.23 -27.35
C ARG A 20 -48.50 8.86 -27.54
N GLU A 21 -49.57 8.09 -27.55
CA GLU A 21 -50.93 8.61 -27.62
C GLU A 21 -51.30 9.44 -26.39
N MET A 22 -50.92 8.99 -25.18
CA MET A 22 -51.26 9.70 -23.94
C MET A 22 -50.32 10.87 -23.59
N PHE A 23 -49.02 10.71 -23.82
CA PHE A 23 -47.99 11.64 -23.35
C PHE A 23 -47.21 12.32 -24.48
N THR A 24 -47.53 12.02 -25.74
CA THR A 24 -46.96 12.63 -26.95
C THR A 24 -45.42 12.61 -26.93
N ILE A 25 -44.80 13.79 -26.93
CA ILE A 25 -43.35 13.97 -26.99
C ILE A 25 -42.63 13.57 -25.70
N HIS A 26 -43.32 13.47 -24.55
CA HIS A 26 -42.71 13.10 -23.27
C HIS A 26 -42.70 11.58 -23.01
N ALA A 27 -43.33 10.80 -23.89
CA ALA A 27 -43.42 9.34 -23.81
C ALA A 27 -42.06 8.65 -23.78
N TYR A 28 -41.00 9.29 -24.30
CA TYR A 28 -39.65 8.72 -24.36
C TYR A 28 -39.05 8.38 -23.01
N ILE A 29 -39.42 9.08 -21.95
CA ILE A 29 -38.97 8.71 -20.60
C ILE A 29 -39.50 7.31 -20.24
N GLY A 30 -40.75 7.02 -20.57
CA GLY A 30 -41.37 5.72 -20.27
C GLY A 30 -40.76 4.55 -21.05
N PHE A 31 -40.62 4.67 -22.38
CA PHE A 31 -40.09 3.58 -23.19
C PHE A 31 -38.56 3.42 -23.09
N THR A 32 -37.82 4.47 -22.71
CA THR A 32 -36.39 4.33 -22.38
C THR A 32 -36.18 3.65 -21.03
N MET A 33 -37.04 3.92 -20.04
CA MET A 33 -37.04 3.19 -18.77
C MET A 33 -37.36 1.71 -18.96
N ASP A 34 -38.32 1.38 -19.82
CA ASP A 34 -38.61 -0.02 -20.18
C ASP A 34 -37.36 -0.73 -20.76
N LYS A 35 -36.71 -0.13 -21.77
CA LYS A 35 -35.46 -0.66 -22.33
C LYS A 35 -34.34 -0.80 -21.29
N LEU A 36 -34.26 0.11 -20.32
CA LEU A 36 -33.31 0.00 -19.22
C LEU A 36 -33.63 -1.21 -18.32
N VAL A 37 -34.90 -1.38 -17.95
CA VAL A 37 -35.36 -2.52 -17.15
C VAL A 37 -35.12 -3.84 -17.88
N GLN A 38 -35.42 -3.91 -19.17
CA GLN A 38 -35.13 -5.09 -20.00
C GLN A 38 -33.63 -5.42 -20.04
N ASN A 39 -32.78 -4.39 -20.18
CA ASN A 39 -31.33 -4.59 -20.12
C ASN A 39 -30.87 -5.09 -18.75
N ILE A 40 -31.39 -4.53 -17.65
CA ILE A 40 -31.07 -5.00 -16.30
C ILE A 40 -31.51 -6.46 -16.12
N ALA A 41 -32.74 -6.80 -16.53
CA ALA A 41 -33.26 -8.16 -16.45
C ALA A 41 -32.43 -9.15 -17.28
N ARG A 42 -32.02 -8.76 -18.49
CA ARG A 42 -31.14 -9.57 -19.35
C ARG A 42 -29.78 -9.81 -18.67
N GLN A 43 -29.18 -8.79 -18.06
CA GLN A 43 -27.89 -8.94 -17.36
C GLN A 43 -28.04 -9.79 -16.09
N LEU A 44 -29.15 -9.66 -15.35
CA LEU A 44 -29.46 -10.52 -14.21
C LEU A 44 -29.64 -11.98 -14.64
N HIS A 45 -30.34 -12.22 -15.76
CA HIS A 45 -30.48 -13.56 -16.31
C HIS A 45 -29.11 -14.13 -16.70
N HIS A 46 -28.24 -13.33 -17.33
CA HIS A 46 -26.87 -13.76 -17.64
C HIS A 46 -26.10 -14.17 -16.38
N LEU A 47 -26.15 -13.36 -15.32
CA LEU A 47 -25.45 -13.65 -14.06
C LEU A 47 -25.88 -14.96 -13.40
N VAL A 48 -27.13 -15.39 -13.59
CA VAL A 48 -27.68 -16.61 -12.98
C VAL A 48 -27.58 -17.82 -13.91
N SER A 49 -27.59 -17.61 -15.23
CA SER A 49 -27.56 -18.68 -16.23
C SER A 49 -26.14 -19.05 -16.66
N ASP A 50 -25.19 -18.12 -16.59
CA ASP A 50 -23.82 -18.34 -17.04
C ASP A 50 -22.97 -19.06 -15.98
N ASP A 51 -22.36 -20.17 -16.39
CA ASP A 51 -21.54 -21.03 -15.52
C ASP A 51 -20.29 -20.29 -15.00
N VAL A 52 -19.70 -19.39 -15.78
CA VAL A 52 -18.53 -18.60 -15.35
C VAL A 52 -18.95 -17.61 -14.26
N CYS A 53 -20.06 -16.88 -14.46
CA CYS A 53 -20.63 -16.00 -13.44
C CYS A 53 -20.90 -16.72 -12.11
N LEU A 54 -21.53 -17.91 -12.16
CA LEU A 54 -21.81 -18.71 -10.97
C LEU A 54 -20.52 -19.15 -10.23
N LYS A 55 -19.51 -19.63 -10.98
CA LYS A 55 -18.20 -20.01 -10.41
C LYS A 55 -17.48 -18.84 -9.76
N VAL A 56 -17.55 -17.65 -10.35
CA VAL A 56 -16.92 -16.43 -9.80
C VAL A 56 -17.59 -16.00 -8.50
N VAL A 57 -18.93 -16.08 -8.43
CA VAL A 57 -19.68 -15.80 -7.19
C VAL A 57 -19.31 -16.81 -6.10
N GLU A 58 -19.22 -18.10 -6.42
CA GLU A 58 -18.80 -19.13 -5.48
C GLU A 58 -17.36 -18.90 -4.99
N LEU A 59 -16.45 -18.57 -5.91
CA LEU A 59 -15.06 -18.25 -5.60
C LEU A 59 -14.97 -17.06 -4.63
N TYR A 60 -15.74 -16.00 -4.88
CA TYR A 60 -15.80 -14.84 -3.98
C TYR A 60 -16.28 -15.23 -2.58
N LEU A 61 -17.38 -15.98 -2.47
CA LEU A 61 -17.95 -16.38 -1.17
C LEU A 61 -16.97 -17.23 -0.35
N ASN A 62 -16.25 -18.15 -1.00
CA ASN A 62 -15.25 -19.00 -0.34
C ASN A 62 -14.02 -18.18 0.11
N GLU A 63 -13.53 -17.29 -0.74
CA GLU A 63 -12.34 -16.48 -0.45
C GLU A 63 -12.64 -15.33 0.53
N GLN A 64 -13.89 -14.86 0.60
CA GLN A 64 -14.36 -13.93 1.62
C GLN A 64 -14.27 -14.55 3.03
N GLN A 65 -14.73 -15.79 3.21
CA GLN A 65 -14.62 -16.52 4.49
C GLN A 65 -13.15 -16.70 4.93
N ARG A 66 -12.23 -16.74 3.96
CA ARG A 66 -10.79 -16.88 4.19
C ARG A 66 -10.05 -15.56 4.40
N GLY A 67 -10.76 -14.43 4.32
CA GLY A 67 -10.18 -13.08 4.43
C GLY A 67 -9.28 -12.70 3.26
N ALA A 68 -9.48 -13.32 2.10
CA ALA A 68 -8.74 -13.04 0.87
C ALA A 68 -9.43 -11.97 0.00
N ALA A 69 -10.72 -11.70 0.22
CA ALA A 69 -11.52 -10.73 -0.54
C ALA A 69 -11.47 -9.30 0.04
N GLY A 70 -10.28 -8.78 0.36
CA GLY A 70 -10.13 -7.42 0.89
C GLY A 70 -10.35 -7.27 2.40
N GLY A 71 -10.25 -6.03 2.89
CA GLY A 71 -10.26 -5.69 4.32
C GLY A 71 -9.45 -4.42 4.65
N ASN A 72 -9.23 -4.15 5.94
CA ASN A 72 -8.54 -2.93 6.39
C ASN A 72 -7.13 -2.78 5.80
N LEU A 73 -6.73 -1.55 5.48
CA LEU A 73 -5.42 -1.25 4.88
C LEU A 73 -4.24 -1.69 5.74
N SER A 74 -4.37 -1.62 7.06
CA SER A 74 -3.35 -2.07 8.01
C SER A 74 -3.02 -3.56 7.89
N SER A 75 -3.97 -4.38 7.45
CA SER A 75 -3.83 -5.83 7.31
C SER A 75 -3.40 -6.29 5.91
N ARG A 76 -3.13 -5.35 4.99
CA ARG A 76 -2.83 -5.65 3.57
C ARG A 76 -1.63 -6.57 3.40
N CYS A 77 -0.54 -6.36 4.14
CA CYS A 77 0.68 -7.16 4.00
C CYS A 77 0.46 -8.64 4.38
N VAL A 78 -0.31 -8.91 5.44
CA VAL A 78 -0.62 -10.26 5.90
C VAL A 78 -1.58 -10.97 4.94
N ARG A 79 -2.49 -10.21 4.32
CA ARG A 79 -3.49 -10.74 3.37
C ARG A 79 -2.96 -10.86 1.94
N ALA A 80 -1.82 -10.23 1.61
CA ALA A 80 -1.28 -10.16 0.25
C ALA A 80 -1.19 -11.54 -0.44
N ALA A 81 -0.65 -12.56 0.24
CA ALA A 81 -0.54 -13.90 -0.34
C ALA A 81 -1.92 -14.53 -0.65
N ARG A 82 -2.92 -14.26 0.19
CA ARG A 82 -4.29 -14.77 0.00
C ARG A 82 -5.01 -14.01 -1.12
N GLU A 83 -4.88 -12.68 -1.13
CA GLU A 83 -5.39 -11.81 -2.20
C GLU A 83 -4.79 -12.19 -3.56
N THR A 84 -3.48 -12.44 -3.63
CA THR A 84 -2.82 -12.93 -4.84
C THR A 84 -3.35 -14.30 -5.24
N SER A 85 -3.52 -15.25 -4.30
CA SER A 85 -4.09 -16.56 -4.63
C SER A 85 -5.53 -16.45 -5.17
N TYR A 86 -6.35 -15.57 -4.61
CA TYR A 86 -7.69 -15.29 -5.12
C TYR A 86 -7.65 -14.71 -6.53
N GLN A 87 -6.76 -13.75 -6.79
CA GLN A 87 -6.54 -13.17 -8.11
C GLN A 87 -6.19 -14.24 -9.15
N TRP A 88 -5.21 -15.10 -8.88
CA TRP A 88 -4.79 -16.18 -9.79
C TRP A 88 -5.93 -17.17 -10.09
N LYS A 89 -6.77 -17.49 -9.09
CA LYS A 89 -7.93 -18.36 -9.31
C LYS A 89 -8.99 -17.70 -10.17
N ALA A 90 -9.20 -16.39 -10.01
CA ALA A 90 -10.15 -15.63 -10.81
C ALA A 90 -9.69 -15.52 -12.27
N GLU A 91 -8.41 -15.16 -12.50
CA GLU A 91 -7.80 -15.10 -13.84
C GLU A 91 -7.92 -16.44 -14.56
N ARG A 92 -7.65 -17.56 -13.86
CA ARG A 92 -7.78 -18.90 -14.45
C ARG A 92 -9.23 -19.31 -14.75
N CYS A 93 -10.20 -18.78 -14.00
CA CYS A 93 -11.62 -19.06 -14.23
C CYS A 93 -12.17 -18.27 -15.43
N MET A 94 -11.55 -17.14 -15.75
CA MET A 94 -11.97 -16.18 -16.77
C MET A 94 -10.84 -15.93 -17.78
N ALA A 95 -10.17 -17.00 -18.23
CA ALA A 95 -8.97 -16.90 -19.07
C ALA A 95 -9.24 -16.22 -20.42
N ASP A 96 -10.44 -16.41 -20.98
CA ASP A 96 -10.83 -15.83 -22.27
C ASP A 96 -11.49 -14.44 -22.15
N GLU A 97 -11.57 -13.88 -20.93
CA GLU A 97 -12.23 -12.61 -20.66
C GLU A 97 -11.28 -11.57 -20.07
N ASN A 98 -11.61 -10.29 -20.27
CA ASN A 98 -10.88 -9.19 -19.67
C ASN A 98 -11.21 -9.09 -18.18
N CYS A 99 -10.26 -9.42 -17.32
CA CYS A 99 -10.43 -9.35 -15.88
C CYS A 99 -10.08 -7.95 -15.35
N PHE A 100 -10.98 -7.36 -14.56
CA PHE A 100 -10.74 -6.06 -13.92
C PHE A 100 -10.71 -6.21 -12.40
N LYS A 101 -9.61 -5.75 -11.81
CA LYS A 101 -9.46 -5.63 -10.36
C LYS A 101 -9.92 -4.26 -9.91
N VAL A 102 -11.03 -4.24 -9.17
CA VAL A 102 -11.58 -3.02 -8.57
C VAL A 102 -11.20 -2.96 -7.11
N MET A 103 -10.59 -1.86 -6.68
CA MET A 103 -10.24 -1.61 -5.28
C MET A 103 -10.84 -0.31 -4.78
N PHE A 104 -11.35 -0.34 -3.54
CA PHE A 104 -11.84 0.84 -2.83
C PHE A 104 -10.91 1.18 -1.67
N LEU A 105 -10.31 2.36 -1.73
CA LEU A 105 -9.40 2.88 -0.72
C LEU A 105 -10.07 4.03 0.03
N GLN A 106 -10.54 3.74 1.24
CA GLN A 106 -11.10 4.77 2.11
C GLN A 106 -10.01 5.42 2.97
N ARG A 107 -9.86 6.74 2.85
CA ARG A 107 -8.93 7.55 3.65
C ARG A 107 -9.65 8.79 4.15
N ARG A 108 -9.86 8.89 5.47
CA ARG A 108 -10.41 10.04 6.22
C ARG A 108 -11.29 10.98 5.38
N GLY A 109 -12.54 10.57 5.11
CA GLY A 109 -13.53 11.39 4.39
C GLY A 109 -13.50 11.32 2.86
N GLN A 110 -12.52 10.61 2.27
CA GLN A 110 -12.43 10.38 0.82
C GLN A 110 -12.41 8.88 0.51
N VAL A 111 -13.14 8.49 -0.53
CA VAL A 111 -13.11 7.12 -1.09
C VAL A 111 -12.48 7.21 -2.48
N ILE A 112 -11.35 6.53 -2.65
CA ILE A 112 -10.65 6.44 -3.94
C ILE A 112 -10.95 5.07 -4.53
N MET A 113 -11.58 5.04 -5.70
CA MET A 113 -11.79 3.82 -6.48
C MET A 113 -10.65 3.70 -7.50
N THR A 114 -10.00 2.54 -7.55
CA THR A 114 -9.00 2.22 -8.57
C THR A 114 -9.44 0.99 -9.33
N ILE A 115 -9.36 1.05 -10.65
CA ILE A 115 -9.64 -0.07 -11.56
C ILE A 115 -8.32 -0.41 -12.25
N GLU A 116 -7.90 -1.66 -12.15
CA GLU A 116 -6.71 -2.21 -12.77
C GLU A 116 -7.15 -3.33 -13.72
N LEU A 117 -6.71 -3.26 -14.98
CA LEU A 117 -6.89 -4.36 -15.94
C LEU A 117 -5.85 -5.42 -15.62
N LEU A 118 -6.29 -6.66 -15.43
CA LEU A 118 -5.44 -7.82 -15.23
C LEU A 118 -5.08 -8.41 -16.60
N ASP A 119 -3.83 -8.83 -16.73
CA ASP A 119 -3.33 -9.46 -17.95
C ASP A 119 -3.76 -10.93 -17.93
N THR A 120 -4.79 -11.26 -18.70
CA THR A 120 -5.28 -12.64 -18.87
C THR A 120 -4.68 -13.31 -20.10
N GLU A 121 -3.80 -12.63 -20.84
CA GLU A 121 -3.07 -13.25 -21.93
C GLU A 121 -2.15 -14.32 -21.33
N GLU A 122 -2.40 -15.59 -21.65
CA GLU A 122 -1.47 -16.67 -21.31
C GLU A 122 -0.10 -16.27 -21.87
N ALA A 123 0.86 -16.02 -20.98
CA ALA A 123 2.26 -15.84 -21.37
C ALA A 123 2.60 -17.00 -22.31
N GLN A 124 2.73 -16.70 -23.61
CA GLN A 124 3.18 -17.68 -24.59
C GLN A 124 4.35 -18.41 -23.96
N ALA A 125 4.25 -19.73 -23.83
CA ALA A 125 5.28 -20.55 -23.20
C ALA A 125 6.63 -20.08 -23.74
N GLU A 126 7.43 -19.46 -22.87
CA GLU A 126 8.64 -18.74 -23.28
C GLU A 126 9.47 -19.65 -24.19
N ASP A 127 9.74 -19.19 -25.41
CA ASP A 127 10.47 -19.94 -26.41
C ASP A 127 11.81 -20.38 -25.76
N PRO A 128 12.19 -21.67 -25.79
CA PRO A 128 13.44 -22.15 -25.20
C PRO A 128 14.69 -21.38 -25.64
N VAL A 129 14.62 -20.65 -26.76
CA VAL A 129 15.64 -19.72 -27.24
C VAL A 129 15.76 -18.46 -26.36
N GLU A 130 14.66 -17.90 -25.87
CA GLU A 130 14.66 -16.73 -24.98
C GLU A 130 15.23 -17.07 -23.59
N VAL A 131 14.93 -18.27 -23.08
CA VAL A 131 15.47 -18.78 -21.82
C VAL A 131 17.00 -18.93 -21.88
N GLN A 132 17.53 -19.38 -23.03
CA GLN A 132 18.99 -19.45 -23.25
C GLN A 132 19.63 -18.06 -23.40
N HIS A 133 18.93 -17.10 -23.98
CA HIS A 133 19.39 -15.72 -24.09
C HIS A 133 19.43 -15.04 -22.71
N LEU A 134 18.45 -15.34 -21.84
CA LEU A 134 18.41 -14.89 -20.46
C LEU A 134 19.52 -15.52 -19.62
N ALA A 135 19.77 -16.83 -19.77
CA ALA A 135 20.88 -17.52 -19.12
C ALA A 135 22.24 -16.91 -19.49
N ARG A 136 22.48 -16.67 -20.79
CA ARG A 136 23.69 -15.97 -21.27
C ARG A 136 23.79 -14.54 -20.75
N TYR A 137 22.68 -13.81 -20.71
CA TYR A 137 22.65 -12.46 -20.15
C TYR A 137 23.00 -12.46 -18.65
N VAL A 138 22.47 -13.40 -17.87
CA VAL A 138 22.78 -13.54 -16.44
C VAL A 138 24.24 -13.95 -16.22
N GLU A 139 24.76 -14.91 -16.99
CA GLU A 139 26.18 -15.31 -16.94
C GLU A 139 27.12 -14.13 -17.27
N GLN A 140 26.75 -13.28 -18.23
CA GLN A 140 27.48 -12.06 -18.57
C GLN A 140 27.39 -10.97 -17.48
N TYR A 141 26.39 -11.04 -16.58
CA TYR A 141 26.22 -10.13 -15.44
C TYR A 141 26.86 -10.63 -14.13
N VAL A 142 27.01 -11.95 -13.96
CA VAL A 142 27.57 -12.60 -12.76
C VAL A 142 29.05 -12.95 -12.93
N GLY A 143 29.54 -13.11 -14.16
CA GLY A 143 30.94 -13.38 -14.46
C GLY A 143 31.87 -12.25 -14.01
N THR A 144 32.90 -12.60 -13.23
CA THR A 144 33.90 -11.68 -12.67
C THR A 144 34.84 -11.06 -13.72
N GLU A 145 34.79 -11.54 -14.96
CA GLU A 145 35.61 -11.05 -16.06
C GLU A 145 34.80 -10.04 -16.88
N GLY A 146 34.95 -8.75 -16.54
CA GLY A 146 34.37 -7.64 -17.28
C GLY A 146 34.87 -7.60 -18.72
N ALA A 147 34.13 -8.21 -19.64
CA ALA A 147 34.42 -8.14 -21.07
C ALA A 147 34.17 -6.70 -21.57
N SER A 148 35.23 -6.12 -22.13
CA SER A 148 35.41 -4.75 -22.61
C SER A 148 34.59 -4.37 -23.86
N SER A 149 33.47 -5.04 -24.13
CA SER A 149 32.67 -4.79 -25.34
C SER A 149 31.16 -4.99 -25.08
N SER A 150 30.53 -4.01 -24.43
CA SER A 150 29.08 -3.82 -24.55
C SER A 150 28.81 -2.40 -25.05
N PRO A 151 27.72 -2.15 -25.81
CA PRO A 151 27.36 -0.84 -26.35
C PRO A 151 26.81 0.10 -25.26
N THR A 152 27.33 0.00 -24.03
CA THR A 152 27.03 0.89 -22.92
C THR A 152 28.00 2.06 -22.96
N GLY A 153 27.99 2.81 -24.07
CA GLY A 153 28.77 4.03 -24.21
C GLY A 153 28.34 5.06 -23.15
N GLY A 154 29.14 5.19 -22.10
CA GLY A 154 29.13 6.35 -21.21
C GLY A 154 28.76 6.13 -19.74
N PHE A 155 28.46 4.91 -19.28
CA PHE A 155 28.14 4.66 -17.87
C PHE A 155 29.21 3.80 -17.19
N LEU A 156 29.95 4.38 -16.24
CA LEU A 156 30.91 3.64 -15.41
C LEU A 156 30.26 2.83 -14.27
N LEU A 157 28.97 3.07 -13.97
CA LEU A 157 28.16 2.34 -13.00
C LEU A 157 26.71 2.26 -13.52
N LYS A 158 26.06 1.10 -13.43
CA LYS A 158 24.69 0.88 -13.92
C LYS A 158 23.67 1.57 -12.98
N PRO A 159 22.74 2.39 -13.49
CA PRO A 159 21.75 3.08 -12.66
C PRO A 159 20.67 2.11 -12.15
N VAL A 160 20.46 2.05 -10.83
CA VAL A 160 19.38 1.27 -10.18
C VAL A 160 18.08 2.10 -10.05
N PHE A 161 17.93 3.19 -10.82
CA PHE A 161 16.85 4.16 -10.62
C PHE A 161 15.93 4.33 -11.83
N LEU A 162 14.64 4.51 -11.54
CA LEU A 162 13.60 4.90 -12.50
C LEU A 162 14.01 6.15 -13.31
N GLN A 163 13.63 6.20 -14.59
CA GLN A 163 14.06 7.22 -15.56
C GLN A 163 13.87 8.68 -15.11
N ARG A 164 12.82 8.97 -14.33
CA ARG A 164 12.60 10.30 -13.72
C ARG A 164 13.74 10.80 -12.83
N ASN A 165 14.53 9.89 -12.27
CA ASN A 165 15.67 10.18 -11.40
C ASN A 165 17.01 10.19 -12.16
N LEU A 166 17.01 9.87 -13.46
CA LEU A 166 18.23 9.70 -14.26
C LEU A 166 19.03 11.00 -14.41
N LYS A 167 18.36 12.16 -14.48
CA LYS A 167 19.05 13.48 -14.50
C LYS A 167 19.79 13.76 -13.18
N LYS A 168 19.20 13.40 -12.04
CA LYS A 168 19.84 13.52 -10.71
C LYS A 168 20.99 12.52 -10.59
N PHE A 169 20.81 11.31 -11.11
CA PHE A 169 21.87 10.29 -11.17
C PHE A 169 23.05 10.70 -12.04
N ARG A 170 22.81 11.28 -13.23
CA ARG A 170 23.88 11.78 -14.13
C ARG A 170 24.72 12.88 -13.46
N ARG A 171 24.07 13.84 -12.80
CA ARG A 171 24.77 14.90 -12.05
C ARG A 171 25.63 14.29 -10.94
N TRP A 172 25.06 13.36 -10.18
CA TRP A 172 25.76 12.61 -9.14
C TRP A 172 26.94 11.78 -9.70
N GLN A 173 26.78 11.14 -10.86
CA GLN A 173 27.81 10.32 -11.49
C GLN A 173 29.00 11.16 -12.00
N CYS A 174 28.74 12.33 -12.59
CA CYS A 174 29.81 13.26 -12.97
C CYS A 174 30.60 13.76 -11.74
N GLU A 175 29.92 14.02 -10.63
CA GLU A 175 30.55 14.40 -9.36
C GLU A 175 31.35 13.23 -8.75
N GLN A 176 30.89 11.98 -8.92
CA GLN A 176 31.62 10.77 -8.52
C GLN A 176 32.94 10.59 -9.29
N VAL A 177 32.91 10.77 -10.61
CA VAL A 177 34.12 10.63 -11.46
C VAL A 177 35.16 11.70 -11.09
N ARG A 178 34.72 12.93 -10.77
CA ARG A 178 35.61 13.99 -10.28
C ARG A 178 36.19 13.68 -8.89
N ALA A 179 35.41 13.06 -8.00
CA ALA A 179 35.89 12.64 -6.68
C ALA A 179 36.88 11.47 -6.73
N LEU A 180 36.66 10.47 -7.60
CA LEU A 180 37.57 9.35 -7.86
C LEU A 180 38.91 9.81 -8.46
N ARG A 181 38.88 10.85 -9.31
CA ARG A 181 40.09 11.49 -9.87
C ARG A 181 40.85 12.36 -8.86
N GLY A 182 40.39 12.43 -7.61
CA GLY A 182 41.10 13.11 -6.53
C GLY A 182 40.88 14.62 -6.45
N GLU A 183 40.03 15.19 -7.31
CA GLU A 183 39.80 16.65 -7.42
C GLU A 183 38.82 17.21 -6.39
N ALA A 184 38.23 16.37 -5.52
CA ALA A 184 37.23 16.77 -4.53
C ALA A 184 37.81 16.89 -3.10
N LYS A 185 37.36 17.91 -2.35
CA LYS A 185 37.70 18.16 -0.94
C LYS A 185 37.47 16.89 -0.08
N SER A 186 38.36 16.60 0.87
CA SER A 186 38.36 15.33 1.64
C SER A 186 37.08 15.06 2.45
N SER A 187 36.30 16.08 2.81
CA SER A 187 34.98 15.92 3.45
C SER A 187 33.93 15.33 2.51
N TRP A 188 34.01 15.63 1.21
CA TRP A 188 33.10 15.14 0.17
C TRP A 188 33.40 13.69 -0.24
N LYS A 189 34.65 13.24 -0.14
CA LYS A 189 35.02 11.82 -0.37
C LYS A 189 34.28 10.87 0.58
N ARG A 190 33.94 11.29 1.80
CA ARG A 190 33.20 10.48 2.80
C ARG A 190 31.69 10.41 2.58
N LEU A 191 31.12 11.30 1.75
CA LEU A 191 29.69 11.40 1.47
C LEU A 191 29.31 10.73 0.13
N MET A 192 30.29 10.13 -0.55
CA MET A 192 30.19 9.68 -1.93
C MET A 192 30.41 8.17 -2.02
N GLY A 193 29.37 7.45 -2.46
CA GLY A 193 29.34 6.00 -2.62
C GLY A 193 28.04 5.39 -2.09
N VAL A 194 27.71 4.19 -2.55
CA VAL A 194 26.78 3.29 -1.85
C VAL A 194 27.67 2.31 -1.10
N GLU A 195 27.57 2.28 0.23
CA GLU A 195 28.12 1.16 0.99
C GLU A 195 27.10 0.03 0.85
N SER A 196 27.54 -1.02 0.16
CA SER A 196 26.83 -2.29 0.02
C SER A 196 27.59 -3.28 0.88
N ALA A 197 27.00 -3.69 2.01
CA ALA A 197 27.45 -4.88 2.71
C ALA A 197 26.64 -6.03 2.12
N CYS A 198 27.23 -6.71 1.13
CA CYS A 198 26.65 -7.92 0.54
C CYS A 198 27.08 -9.10 1.40
N ASP A 199 26.41 -9.30 2.52
CA ASP A 199 26.69 -10.40 3.45
C ASP A 199 25.56 -11.44 3.43
N VAL A 200 24.64 -11.39 2.44
CA VAL A 200 23.65 -12.45 2.22
C VAL A 200 24.35 -13.70 1.72
N ASP A 201 24.22 -14.75 2.52
CA ASP A 201 24.87 -16.02 2.30
C ASP A 201 23.78 -17.10 2.22
N CYS A 202 23.76 -17.88 1.14
CA CYS A 202 22.72 -18.89 0.91
C CYS A 202 23.34 -20.27 0.68
N ARG A 203 22.73 -21.30 1.27
CA ARG A 203 23.13 -22.70 1.04
C ARG A 203 22.07 -23.42 0.23
N PHE A 204 22.50 -24.02 -0.87
CA PHE A 204 21.70 -24.89 -1.69
C PHE A 204 21.78 -26.33 -1.21
N ARG A 205 20.65 -26.90 -0.79
CA ARG A 205 20.56 -28.35 -0.54
C ARG A 205 20.19 -29.06 -1.83
N LEU A 206 21.19 -29.59 -2.53
CA LEU A 206 21.05 -30.28 -3.82
C LEU A 206 20.08 -31.48 -3.76
N GLY A 207 19.96 -32.16 -2.61
CA GLY A 207 19.02 -33.28 -2.45
C GLY A 207 17.55 -32.90 -2.29
N THR A 208 17.23 -31.65 -1.95
CA THR A 208 15.83 -31.20 -1.74
C THR A 208 15.43 -30.04 -2.64
N HIS A 209 16.35 -29.55 -3.50
CA HIS A 209 16.18 -28.34 -4.31
C HIS A 209 15.67 -27.13 -3.50
N LYS A 210 16.09 -27.02 -2.22
CA LYS A 210 15.69 -25.93 -1.33
C LYS A 210 16.88 -25.03 -1.08
N MET A 211 16.68 -23.74 -1.35
CA MET A 211 17.58 -22.66 -0.96
C MET A 211 17.28 -22.26 0.48
N VAL A 212 18.31 -22.18 1.32
CA VAL A 212 18.19 -21.74 2.72
C VAL A 212 19.16 -20.59 2.96
N PHE A 213 18.63 -19.44 3.38
CA PHE A 213 19.43 -18.27 3.77
C PHE A 213 20.05 -18.48 5.17
N ILE A 214 21.29 -18.05 5.35
CA ILE A 214 21.96 -18.11 6.65
C ILE A 214 21.36 -17.02 7.55
N VAL A 215 21.01 -17.37 8.79
CA VAL A 215 20.42 -16.42 9.73
C VAL A 215 21.47 -15.36 10.08
N ASN A 216 21.07 -14.08 10.06
CA ASN A 216 21.91 -12.88 10.19
C ASN A 216 22.72 -12.48 8.95
N SER A 217 22.50 -13.13 7.80
CA SER A 217 23.04 -12.72 6.51
C SER A 217 22.05 -11.74 5.86
N GLU A 218 22.29 -10.42 5.95
CA GLU A 218 21.39 -9.39 5.42
C GLU A 218 22.12 -8.42 4.49
N ASP A 219 21.50 -8.09 3.34
CA ASP A 219 22.05 -7.15 2.37
C ASP A 219 21.54 -5.75 2.73
N TYR A 220 22.45 -4.87 3.13
CA TYR A 220 22.11 -3.47 3.36
C TYR A 220 22.79 -2.57 2.34
N MET A 221 21.98 -1.72 1.71
CA MET A 221 22.45 -0.66 0.82
C MET A 221 22.11 0.70 1.41
N TYR A 222 23.12 1.49 1.78
CA TYR A 222 22.93 2.89 2.14
C TYR A 222 23.96 3.78 1.47
N ARG A 223 23.56 5.02 1.18
CA ARG A 223 24.49 6.01 0.63
C ARG A 223 25.46 6.46 1.74
N ARG A 224 26.76 6.46 1.47
CA ARG A 224 27.80 6.83 2.45
C ARG A 224 27.48 8.20 3.07
N GLY A 225 27.52 8.25 4.40
CA GLY A 225 27.25 9.46 5.18
C GLY A 225 25.77 9.84 5.34
N THR A 226 24.80 9.08 4.80
CA THR A 226 23.37 9.31 5.11
C THR A 226 23.06 9.08 6.57
N LEU A 227 23.67 8.08 7.22
CA LEU A 227 23.47 7.82 8.65
C LEU A 227 23.97 8.98 9.52
N CYS A 228 25.13 9.54 9.20
CA CYS A 228 25.65 10.72 9.89
C CYS A 228 24.75 11.95 9.68
N ARG A 229 24.30 12.17 8.44
CA ARG A 229 23.37 13.25 8.11
C ARG A 229 22.00 13.05 8.76
N ALA A 230 21.51 11.82 8.85
CA ALA A 230 20.27 11.48 9.52
C ALA A 230 20.37 11.79 11.01
N LYS A 231 21.48 11.44 11.68
CA LYS A 231 21.73 11.80 13.08
C LYS A 231 21.78 13.33 13.29
N GLN A 232 22.34 14.09 12.35
CA GLN A 232 22.37 15.56 12.42
C GLN A 232 20.99 16.20 12.17
N LEU A 233 20.20 15.64 11.26
CA LEU A 233 18.88 16.16 10.90
C LEU A 233 17.76 15.68 11.83
N GLN A 234 17.97 14.58 12.54
CA GLN A 234 16.98 13.96 13.42
C GLN A 234 16.35 14.96 14.41
N PRO A 235 17.11 15.84 15.10
CA PRO A 235 16.50 16.82 16.01
C PRO A 235 15.58 17.81 15.28
N LEU A 236 16.00 18.33 14.11
CA LEU A 236 15.19 19.28 13.33
C LEU A 236 13.90 18.63 12.80
N VAL A 237 14.01 17.39 12.33
CA VAL A 237 12.86 16.60 11.85
C VAL A 237 11.90 16.31 13.00
N LEU A 238 12.43 15.90 14.16
CA LEU A 238 11.66 15.68 15.39
C LEU A 238 10.88 16.93 15.79
N LEU A 239 11.54 18.10 15.86
CA LEU A 239 10.90 19.37 16.20
C LEU A 239 9.78 19.74 15.22
N ARG A 240 10.01 19.55 13.91
CA ARG A 240 8.99 19.82 12.89
C ARG A 240 7.78 18.91 13.04
N HIS A 241 8.00 17.62 13.26
CA HIS A 241 6.90 16.66 13.46
C HIS A 241 6.15 16.92 14.76
N HIS A 242 6.87 17.25 15.83
CA HIS A 242 6.27 17.62 17.11
C HIS A 242 5.35 18.82 16.97
N ARG A 243 5.82 19.91 16.36
CA ARG A 243 4.99 21.10 16.09
C ARG A 243 3.74 20.77 15.29
N HIS A 244 3.88 19.96 14.24
CA HIS A 244 2.72 19.58 13.43
C HIS A 244 1.71 18.73 14.22
N PHE A 245 2.21 17.84 15.07
CA PHE A 245 1.37 17.03 15.96
C PHE A 245 0.68 17.90 17.02
N GLU A 246 1.40 18.85 17.62
CA GLU A 246 0.87 19.80 18.59
C GLU A 246 -0.25 20.67 17.97
N GLU A 247 -0.01 21.25 16.79
CA GLU A 247 -1.03 22.02 16.06
C GLU A 247 -2.29 21.19 15.76
N TRP A 248 -2.12 19.91 15.41
CA TRP A 248 -3.24 18.99 15.20
C TRP A 248 -3.96 18.65 16.50
N HIS A 249 -3.21 18.33 17.56
CA HIS A 249 -3.74 17.93 18.85
C HIS A 249 -4.51 19.07 19.52
N SER A 250 -3.99 20.30 19.49
CA SER A 250 -4.68 21.48 20.04
C SER A 250 -6.01 21.73 19.36
N ARG A 251 -6.07 21.66 18.02
CA ARG A 251 -7.35 21.77 17.29
C ARG A 251 -8.32 20.66 17.66
N TRP A 252 -7.83 19.43 17.77
CA TRP A 252 -8.66 18.31 18.17
C TRP A 252 -9.23 18.49 19.58
N LEU A 253 -8.43 18.99 20.52
CA LEU A 253 -8.90 19.31 21.87
C LEU A 253 -9.99 20.39 21.86
N GLU A 254 -9.80 21.47 21.11
CA GLU A 254 -10.80 22.56 20.97
C GLU A 254 -12.14 22.05 20.43
N ASP A 255 -12.10 21.13 19.46
CA ASP A 255 -13.31 20.60 18.82
C ASP A 255 -14.02 19.52 19.66
N ASN A 256 -13.31 18.78 20.52
CA ASN A 256 -13.82 17.54 21.12
C ASN A 256 -13.83 17.50 22.66
N VAL A 257 -13.10 18.39 23.34
CA VAL A 257 -12.95 18.35 24.80
C VAL A 257 -13.50 19.64 25.41
N THR A 258 -14.53 19.50 26.23
CA THR A 258 -15.06 20.63 27.01
C THR A 258 -14.12 20.97 28.16
N VAL A 259 -14.12 22.23 28.60
CA VAL A 259 -13.27 22.70 29.73
C VAL A 259 -13.52 21.87 31.00
N ALA A 260 -14.76 21.48 31.26
CA ALA A 260 -15.11 20.62 32.39
C ALA A 260 -14.52 19.21 32.28
N ALA A 261 -14.55 18.60 31.08
CA ALA A 261 -13.95 17.29 30.85
C ALA A 261 -12.42 17.33 30.96
N ALA A 262 -11.80 18.42 30.51
CA ALA A 262 -10.35 18.63 30.70
C ALA A 262 -9.97 18.72 32.18
N GLY A 263 -10.76 19.42 32.99
CA GLY A 263 -10.58 19.51 34.44
C GLY A 263 -10.69 18.14 35.12
N LEU A 264 -11.75 17.39 34.84
CA LEU A 264 -11.94 16.03 35.39
C LEU A 264 -10.76 15.10 35.08
N VAL A 265 -10.26 15.10 33.84
CA VAL A 265 -9.11 14.26 33.47
C VAL A 265 -7.84 14.71 34.20
N GLN A 266 -7.66 16.01 34.41
CA GLN A 266 -6.52 16.55 35.15
C GLN A 266 -6.60 16.15 36.64
N ASP A 267 -7.77 16.28 37.26
CA ASP A 267 -8.00 15.94 38.67
C ASP A 267 -7.80 14.43 38.89
N TRP A 268 -8.32 13.60 37.99
CA TRP A 268 -8.08 12.16 37.97
C TRP A 268 -6.59 11.82 37.81
N LEU A 269 -5.89 12.47 36.88
CA LEU A 269 -4.45 12.22 36.63
C LEU A 269 -3.59 12.61 37.83
N MET A 270 -3.97 13.66 38.55
CA MET A 270 -3.26 14.16 39.73
C MET A 270 -3.61 13.39 41.00
N GLY A 271 -4.65 12.55 40.97
CA GLY A 271 -5.11 11.76 42.11
C GLY A 271 -5.90 12.58 43.14
N GLU A 272 -6.62 13.62 42.67
CA GLU A 272 -7.42 14.52 43.50
C GLU A 272 -8.90 14.07 43.63
N GLU A 273 -9.33 13.01 42.92
CA GLU A 273 -10.67 12.41 43.03
C GLU A 273 -10.76 11.27 44.08
N GLU A 274 -11.68 11.45 45.04
CA GLU A 274 -12.41 10.53 45.97
C GLU A 274 -11.81 9.26 46.62
N GLU A 275 -12.43 8.90 47.75
CA GLU A 275 -11.92 8.23 48.98
C GLU A 275 -11.44 6.76 48.87
N ASP A 276 -11.69 6.05 47.78
CA ASP A 276 -11.48 4.59 47.66
C ASP A 276 -10.20 4.17 46.91
N MET A 277 -9.42 5.11 46.37
CA MET A 277 -8.15 4.82 45.69
C MET A 277 -6.95 4.86 46.64
N VAL A 278 -5.95 3.99 46.40
CA VAL A 278 -4.72 3.98 47.21
C VAL A 278 -4.07 5.37 47.13
N PRO A 279 -3.82 6.05 48.27
CA PRO A 279 -3.33 7.42 48.27
C PRO A 279 -1.97 7.48 47.57
N CYS A 280 -2.00 7.96 46.33
CA CYS A 280 -0.86 8.18 45.48
C CYS A 280 -0.82 9.67 45.10
N LYS A 281 0.39 10.23 45.08
CA LYS A 281 0.61 11.61 44.61
C LYS A 281 1.31 11.53 43.26
N THR A 282 0.67 12.01 42.21
CA THR A 282 1.33 12.16 40.91
C THR A 282 2.14 13.44 40.93
N LEU A 283 3.47 13.32 40.84
CA LEU A 283 4.34 14.47 40.59
C LEU A 283 4.41 14.72 39.09
N CYS A 284 4.21 15.97 38.68
CA CYS A 284 4.43 16.42 37.31
C CYS A 284 5.74 17.22 37.26
N GLU A 285 6.71 16.71 36.51
CA GLU A 285 7.99 17.37 36.27
C GLU A 285 8.14 17.68 34.77
N THR A 286 8.42 18.95 34.43
CA THR A 286 8.73 19.32 33.06
C THR A 286 10.20 19.01 32.76
N ALA A 287 10.44 17.95 31.98
CA ALA A 287 11.78 17.55 31.52
C ALA A 287 12.03 18.07 30.10
N HIS A 288 13.29 18.25 29.72
CA HIS A 288 13.64 18.62 28.34
C HIS A 288 14.23 17.41 27.61
N VAL A 289 13.50 16.88 26.63
CA VAL A 289 13.96 15.75 25.80
C VAL A 289 14.20 16.27 24.39
N HIS A 290 15.45 16.23 23.93
CA HIS A 290 15.85 16.75 22.62
C HIS A 290 15.45 18.22 22.38
N GLY A 291 15.45 19.05 23.42
CA GLY A 291 15.08 20.47 23.36
C GLY A 291 13.57 20.74 23.40
N LEU A 292 12.74 19.71 23.55
CA LEU A 292 11.30 19.83 23.74
C LEU A 292 10.93 19.70 25.21
N PRO A 293 10.08 20.59 25.77
CA PRO A 293 9.52 20.40 27.09
C PRO A 293 8.53 19.23 27.05
N VAL A 294 8.77 18.22 27.88
CA VAL A 294 7.93 17.03 28.04
C VAL A 294 7.49 16.97 29.48
N THR A 295 6.18 16.87 29.70
CA THR A 295 5.61 16.62 31.02
C THR A 295 5.83 15.15 31.40
N ARG A 296 6.61 14.93 32.46
CA ARG A 296 6.86 13.61 33.02
C ARG A 296 6.04 13.45 34.28
N TYR A 297 5.12 12.49 34.25
CA TYR A 297 4.31 12.13 35.41
C TYR A 297 5.01 10.98 36.16
N ARG A 298 5.15 11.14 37.47
CA ARG A 298 5.68 10.10 38.37
C ARG A 298 4.73 9.91 39.55
N VAL A 299 4.13 8.74 39.62
CA VAL A 299 3.25 8.37 40.72
C VAL A 299 4.10 7.95 41.93
N GLN A 300 3.87 8.59 43.07
CA GLN A 300 4.42 8.23 44.36
C GLN A 300 3.34 7.63 45.24
N TYR A 301 3.52 6.37 45.64
CA TYR A 301 2.63 5.72 46.59
C TYR A 301 3.11 5.96 48.02
N SER A 302 2.22 6.38 48.90
CA SER A 302 2.51 6.65 50.31
C SER A 302 2.81 5.37 51.12
N ARG A 303 2.33 4.21 50.67
CA ARG A 303 2.71 2.88 51.17
C ARG A 303 3.28 2.05 50.03
N ARG A 304 4.38 1.32 50.29
CA ARG A 304 4.81 0.24 49.40
C ARG A 304 3.68 -0.79 49.35
N PRO A 305 3.13 -1.13 48.17
CA PRO A 305 2.23 -2.26 48.08
C PRO A 305 2.99 -3.50 48.56
N ALA A 306 2.30 -4.38 49.32
CA ALA A 306 2.85 -5.69 49.59
C ALA A 306 3.09 -6.36 48.23
N SER A 307 4.34 -6.72 47.95
CA SER A 307 4.72 -7.43 46.74
C SER A 307 3.92 -8.73 46.63
N PRO A 308 3.46 -9.11 45.42
CA PRO A 308 2.69 -10.34 45.23
C PRO A 308 3.49 -11.60 45.58
#